data_AF-A0A961PVZ9-F1
#
_entry.id   AF-A0A961PVZ9-F1
#
_cell.length_a   1.000
_cell.length_b   1.000
_cell.length_c   1.000
_cell.angle_alpha   90.00
_cell.angle_beta   90.00
_cell.angle_gamma   90.00
#
_symmetry.space_group_name_H-M   'P 1'
#
loop_
_entity.id
_entity.type
_entity.pdbx_description
1 polymer ?
#
loop_
_entity_poly.entity_id
_entity_poly.type
_entity_poly.pdbx_seq_one_letter_code
_entity_poly.pdbx_strand_id
1 'polypeptide(L)'
;MMRRMAALALLLGACTNQGFNPILVEAVNQVNPWDKPDEAAAAKGQPVTRAAIDRADVATIRARLVSDKSPTYLFAASDNGGYVTYASSLRQTLTLRGSQITATRGL
;
A
#
# COMPACT_ATOMS: atom_id res chain seq x y z
N MET A 1 -4.00 4.72 48.59
CA MET A 1 -2.88 4.55 47.62
C MET A 1 -3.32 4.53 46.14
N MET A 2 -4.58 4.22 45.80
CA MET A 2 -5.10 4.24 44.41
C MET A 2 -5.17 5.60 43.70
N ARG A 3 -5.16 6.74 44.43
CA ARG A 3 -5.27 8.08 43.82
C ARG A 3 -4.00 8.59 43.13
N ARG A 4 -2.84 7.99 43.40
CA ARG A 4 -1.55 8.43 42.79
C ARG A 4 -1.22 7.73 41.48
N MET A 5 -1.90 6.62 41.14
CA MET A 5 -1.71 5.91 39.87
C MET A 5 -2.46 6.54 38.68
N ALA A 6 -3.53 7.30 38.92
CA ALA A 6 -4.30 7.93 37.85
C ALA A 6 -3.54 9.09 37.15
N ALA A 7 -2.63 9.76 37.86
CA ALA A 7 -1.86 10.88 37.31
C ALA A 7 -0.76 10.43 36.34
N LEU A 8 -0.23 9.21 36.50
CA LEU A 8 0.84 8.69 35.65
C LEU A 8 0.32 8.19 34.29
N ALA A 9 -0.94 7.73 34.24
CA ALA A 9 -1.59 7.33 33.00
C ALA A 9 -1.96 8.51 32.08
N LEU A 10 -2.19 9.70 32.64
CA LEU A 10 -2.47 10.92 31.88
C LEU A 10 -1.21 11.54 31.24
N LEU A 11 -0.02 11.24 31.77
CA LEU A 11 1.26 11.72 31.21
C LEU A 11 1.71 10.91 29.99
N LEU A 12 1.28 9.65 29.83
CA LEU A 12 1.56 8.82 28.64
C LEU A 12 0.68 9.19 27.43
N GLY A 13 -0.43 9.91 27.64
CA GLY A 13 -1.28 10.42 26.56
C GLY A 13 -0.81 11.75 25.95
N ALA A 14 0.18 12.41 26.55
CA ALA A 14 0.66 13.73 26.09
C ALA A 14 1.76 13.66 25.01
N CYS A 15 2.23 12.46 24.63
CA CYS A 15 3.16 12.26 23.51
C CYS A 15 2.46 11.91 22.18
N THR A 16 1.13 11.85 22.14
CA THR A 16 0.35 11.81 20.89
C THR A 16 -0.15 13.22 20.59
N ASN A 17 0.77 14.18 20.49
CA ASN A 17 0.50 15.54 20.04
C ASN A 17 1.29 15.89 18.78
N GLN A 18 1.12 15.06 17.76
CA GLN A 18 1.22 15.52 16.38
C GLN A 18 -0.06 15.06 15.71
N GLY A 19 -1.04 15.96 15.63
CA GLY A 19 -2.10 15.84 14.64
C GLY A 19 -1.48 15.55 13.28
N PHE A 20 -2.20 14.78 12.47
CA PHE A 20 -1.82 14.40 11.12
C PHE A 20 -1.05 15.54 10.43
N ASN A 21 0.22 15.30 10.07
CA ASN A 21 1.08 16.31 9.47
C ASN A 21 0.34 16.94 8.28
N PRO A 22 0.14 18.27 8.24
CA PRO A 22 -0.68 18.91 7.20
C PRO A 22 -0.17 18.61 5.79
N ILE A 23 1.13 18.33 5.63
CA ILE A 23 1.73 17.89 4.37
C ILE A 23 1.26 16.47 4.00
N LEU A 24 1.17 15.56 4.98
CA LEU A 24 0.65 14.20 4.75
C LEU A 24 -0.86 14.22 4.47
N VAL A 25 -1.63 15.10 5.12
CA VAL A 25 -3.06 15.26 4.84
C VAL A 25 -3.27 15.75 3.42
N GLU A 26 -2.51 16.76 2.99
CA GLU A 26 -2.63 17.32 1.64
C GLU A 26 -2.18 16.31 0.58
N ALA A 27 -1.07 15.60 0.82
CA ALA A 27 -0.60 14.55 -0.08
C ALA A 27 -1.60 13.38 -0.18
N VAL A 28 -2.19 12.97 0.95
CA VAL A 28 -3.21 11.93 0.96
C VAL A 28 -4.48 12.41 0.26
N ASN A 29 -4.90 13.67 0.43
CA ASN A 29 -6.07 14.23 -0.26
C ASN A 29 -5.86 14.37 -1.78
N GLN A 30 -4.63 14.63 -2.24
CA GLN A 30 -4.32 14.64 -3.68
C GLN A 30 -4.38 13.24 -4.31
N VAL A 31 -4.01 12.20 -3.55
CA VAL A 31 -3.98 10.83 -4.04
C VAL A 31 -5.31 10.11 -3.84
N ASN A 32 -6.03 10.43 -2.76
CA ASN A 32 -7.30 9.82 -2.40
C ASN A 32 -8.16 10.80 -1.59
N PRO A 33 -8.98 11.63 -2.28
CA PRO A 33 -9.90 12.54 -1.61
C PRO A 33 -10.87 11.71 -0.76
N TRP A 34 -10.91 11.97 0.55
CA TRP A 34 -11.83 11.30 1.47
C TRP A 34 -13.28 11.78 1.33
N ASP A 35 -13.53 12.75 0.44
CA ASP A 35 -14.87 13.15 0.06
C ASP A 35 -15.57 12.00 -0.66
N LYS A 36 -16.83 11.80 -0.26
CA LYS A 36 -17.74 10.70 -0.60
C LYS A 36 -17.42 10.05 -1.95
N PRO A 37 -17.31 8.70 -2.03
CA PRO A 37 -17.08 8.02 -3.28
C PRO A 37 -18.20 8.40 -4.25
N ASP A 38 -17.87 9.19 -5.27
CA ASP A 38 -18.74 9.41 -6.41
C ASP A 38 -18.98 8.03 -7.04
N GLU A 39 -20.25 7.62 -7.17
CA GLU A 39 -20.60 6.35 -7.83
C GLU A 39 -20.03 6.29 -9.26
N ALA A 40 -19.75 7.44 -9.88
CA ALA A 40 -19.05 7.52 -11.17
C ALA A 40 -17.55 7.16 -11.10
N ALA A 41 -16.88 7.40 -9.96
CA ALA A 41 -15.49 7.02 -9.73
C ALA A 41 -15.33 5.52 -9.45
N ALA A 42 -16.34 4.90 -8.82
CA ALA A 42 -16.39 3.45 -8.61
C ALA A 42 -16.60 2.65 -9.91
N ALA A 43 -17.09 3.28 -10.97
CA ALA A 43 -17.60 2.60 -12.16
C ALA A 43 -16.56 2.21 -13.23
N LYS A 44 -15.28 2.59 -13.11
CA LYS A 44 -14.28 2.20 -14.13
C LYS A 44 -12.93 1.88 -13.51
N GLY A 45 -12.76 0.64 -13.08
CA GLY A 45 -11.45 -0.01 -13.18
C GLY A 45 -11.04 -0.02 -14.65
N GLN A 46 -10.38 1.05 -15.11
CA GLN A 46 -9.90 1.10 -16.48
C GLN A 46 -8.89 -0.04 -16.69
N PRO A 47 -8.94 -0.76 -17.83
CA PRO A 47 -7.94 -1.77 -18.13
C PRO A 47 -6.54 -1.16 -18.02
N VAL A 48 -5.64 -1.83 -17.30
CA VAL A 48 -4.24 -1.39 -17.20
C VAL A 48 -3.62 -1.46 -18.59
N THR A 49 -3.42 -0.30 -19.21
CA THR A 49 -2.79 -0.20 -20.55
C THR A 49 -1.27 -0.11 -20.42
N ARG A 50 -0.54 -0.52 -21.45
CA ARG A 50 0.92 -0.40 -21.48
C ARG A 50 1.38 1.06 -21.29
N ALA A 51 0.68 2.00 -21.90
CA ALA A 51 0.93 3.44 -21.74
C ALA A 51 0.71 3.94 -20.31
N ALA A 52 -0.18 3.33 -19.52
CA ALA A 52 -0.36 3.66 -18.11
C ALA A 52 0.79 3.15 -17.23
N ILE A 53 1.32 1.96 -17.55
CA ILE A 53 2.51 1.40 -16.87
C ILE A 53 3.74 2.28 -17.15
N ASP A 54 3.97 2.60 -18.44
CA ASP A 54 5.12 3.41 -18.84
C ASP A 54 5.01 4.86 -18.32
N ARG A 55 3.79 5.41 -18.19
CA ARG A 55 3.54 6.74 -17.59
C ARG A 55 3.76 6.77 -16.08
N ALA A 56 3.41 5.70 -15.39
CA ALA A 56 3.51 5.64 -13.92
C ALA A 56 4.93 5.29 -13.44
N ASP A 57 5.83 4.90 -14.36
CA ASP A 57 7.21 4.43 -14.05
C ASP A 57 7.24 3.35 -12.97
N VAL A 58 6.19 2.51 -12.92
CA VAL A 58 6.05 1.47 -11.88
C VAL A 58 6.65 0.18 -12.38
N ALA A 59 7.69 -0.29 -11.68
CA ALA A 59 8.29 -1.59 -11.94
C ALA A 59 7.23 -2.70 -11.91
N THR A 60 7.15 -3.46 -13.00
CA THR A 60 6.15 -4.52 -13.20
C THR A 60 6.85 -5.85 -13.36
N ILE A 61 6.36 -6.87 -12.66
CA ILE A 61 6.83 -8.25 -12.79
C ILE A 61 5.70 -9.18 -13.19
N ARG A 62 6.08 -10.34 -13.72
CA ARG A 62 5.16 -11.41 -14.08
C ARG A 62 5.48 -12.63 -13.23
N ALA A 63 4.55 -13.06 -12.38
CA ALA A 63 4.64 -14.30 -11.63
C ALA A 63 3.71 -15.36 -12.24
N ARG A 64 4.11 -16.62 -12.15
CA ARG A 64 3.30 -17.76 -12.60
C ARG A 64 3.67 -18.96 -11.76
N LEU A 65 2.70 -19.58 -11.10
CA LEU A 65 2.94 -20.90 -10.49
C LEU A 65 2.97 -21.97 -11.58
N VAL A 66 3.61 -23.10 -11.29
CA VAL A 66 3.69 -24.22 -12.25
C VAL A 66 2.30 -24.74 -12.62
N SER A 67 1.34 -24.67 -11.69
CA SER A 67 -0.05 -25.05 -11.88
C SER A 67 -0.86 -24.06 -12.71
N ASP A 68 -0.41 -22.82 -12.85
CA ASP A 68 -1.21 -21.75 -13.44
C ASP A 68 -1.13 -21.80 -14.96
N LYS A 69 -2.30 -21.79 -15.60
CA LYS A 69 -2.42 -21.69 -17.06
C LYS A 69 -1.93 -20.33 -17.59
N SER A 70 -2.13 -19.28 -16.81
CA SER A 70 -1.82 -17.90 -17.19
C SER A 70 -1.05 -17.20 -16.07
N PRO A 71 -0.10 -16.32 -16.39
CA PRO A 71 0.64 -15.56 -15.40
C PRO A 71 -0.20 -14.43 -14.78
N THR A 72 0.13 -14.06 -13.54
CA THR A 72 -0.33 -12.83 -12.91
C THR A 72 0.71 -11.73 -13.11
N TYR A 73 0.25 -10.52 -13.44
CA TYR A 73 1.06 -9.32 -13.41
C TYR A 73 0.98 -8.66 -12.05
N LEU A 74 2.14 -8.32 -11.48
CA LEU A 74 2.26 -7.60 -10.21
C LEU A 74 3.04 -6.31 -10.43
N PHE A 75 2.64 -5.26 -9.73
CA PHE A 75 3.19 -3.91 -9.82
C PHE A 75 3.84 -3.53 -8.50
N ALA A 76 4.99 -2.85 -8.53
CA ALA A 76 5.67 -2.40 -7.33
C ALA A 76 4.73 -1.50 -6.50
N ALA A 77 4.49 -1.91 -5.26
CA ALA A 77 3.59 -1.25 -4.32
C ALA A 77 4.36 -0.57 -3.18
N SER A 78 5.53 -1.09 -2.81
CA SER A 78 6.41 -0.50 -1.78
C SER A 78 7.85 -0.99 -1.89
N ASP A 79 8.79 -0.20 -1.35
CA ASP A 79 10.19 -0.56 -1.12
C ASP A 79 10.58 -0.22 0.33
N ASN A 80 11.01 -1.24 1.08
CA ASN A 80 11.45 -1.12 2.46
C ASN A 80 12.93 -1.51 2.58
N GLY A 81 13.84 -0.63 2.16
CA GLY A 81 15.28 -0.87 2.26
C GLY A 81 15.79 -1.96 1.33
N GLY A 82 15.26 -2.01 0.10
CA GLY A 82 15.61 -3.00 -0.92
C GLY A 82 14.73 -4.25 -0.90
N TYR A 83 13.75 -4.30 0.01
CA TYR A 83 12.66 -5.28 0.00
C TYR A 83 11.48 -4.69 -0.76
N VAL A 84 11.41 -4.98 -2.06
CA VAL A 84 10.38 -4.47 -2.96
C VAL A 84 9.19 -5.41 -2.95
N THR A 85 8.02 -4.91 -2.55
CA THR A 85 6.77 -5.68 -2.58
C THR A 85 5.98 -5.32 -3.83
N TYR A 86 5.61 -6.34 -4.59
CA TYR A 86 4.76 -6.26 -5.76
C TYR A 86 3.37 -6.78 -5.44
N ALA A 87 2.34 -6.12 -5.95
CA ALA A 87 0.95 -6.49 -5.73
C ALA A 87 0.16 -6.59 -7.05
N SER A 88 -0.80 -7.51 -7.10
CA SER A 88 -1.77 -7.61 -8.19
C SER A 88 -3.15 -7.09 -7.79
N SER A 89 -4.02 -6.87 -8.77
CA SER A 89 -5.44 -6.55 -8.53
C SER A 89 -6.20 -7.67 -7.80
N LEU A 90 -5.69 -8.89 -7.85
CA LEU A 90 -6.23 -10.06 -7.15
C LEU A 90 -5.77 -10.14 -5.68
N ARG A 91 -5.13 -9.08 -5.17
CA ARG A 91 -4.58 -9.00 -3.81
C ARG A 91 -3.50 -10.05 -3.53
N GLN A 92 -2.87 -10.55 -4.59
CA GLN A 92 -1.68 -11.40 -4.48
C GLN A 92 -0.46 -10.49 -4.29
N THR A 93 0.47 -10.90 -3.44
CA THR A 93 1.69 -10.13 -3.18
C THR A 93 2.93 -11.01 -3.22
N LEU A 94 4.02 -10.42 -3.71
CA LEU A 94 5.34 -11.02 -3.78
C LEU A 94 6.36 -9.99 -3.32
N THR A 95 7.19 -10.32 -2.33
CA THR A 95 8.29 -9.45 -1.89
C THR A 95 9.61 -10.01 -2.38
N LEU A 96 10.41 -9.16 -3.01
CA LEU A 96 11.73 -9.47 -3.55
C LEU A 96 12.82 -8.67 -2.84
N ARG A 97 13.99 -9.28 -2.64
CA ARG A 97 15.25 -8.57 -2.41
C ARG A 97 16.20 -8.90 -3.56
N GLY A 98 16.34 -7.97 -4.50
CA GLY A 98 16.97 -8.27 -5.79
C GLY A 98 16.15 -9.31 -6.56
N SER A 99 16.76 -10.46 -6.89
CA SER A 99 16.09 -11.59 -7.55
C SER A 99 15.52 -12.64 -6.59
N GLN A 100 15.78 -12.51 -5.28
CA GLN A 100 15.34 -13.49 -4.29
C GLN A 100 13.91 -13.20 -3.83
N ILE A 101 13.03 -14.21 -3.87
CA ILE A 101 11.71 -14.14 -3.24
C ILE A 101 11.89 -14.30 -1.73
N THR A 102 11.44 -13.31 -0.96
CA THR A 102 11.55 -13.29 0.51
C THR A 102 10.22 -13.47 1.21
N ALA A 103 9.11 -13.14 0.56
CA ALA A 103 7.76 -13.39 1.07
C ALA A 103 6.75 -13.51 -0.06
N THR A 104 5.68 -14.28 0.17
CA THR A 104 4.54 -14.42 -0.74
C THR A 104 3.23 -14.40 0.05
N ARG A 105 2.15 -13.95 -0.58
CA ARG A 105 0.80 -14.10 -0.03
C ARG A 105 -0.22 -14.18 -1.17
N GLY A 106 -1.08 -15.19 -1.09
CA GLY A 106 -2.18 -15.40 -2.03
C GLY A 106 -1.75 -15.84 -3.43
N LEU A 107 -0.49 -16.28 -3.60
CA LEU A 107 0.00 -16.89 -4.84
C LEU A 107 -0.43 -18.36 -4.90
#